data_AF-A0A7V2RSK3-F1
#
_entry.id   AF-A0A7V2RSK3-F1
#
_cell.length_a   1.000
_cell.length_b   1.000
_cell.length_c   1.000
_cell.angle_alpha   90.00
_cell.angle_beta   90.00
_cell.angle_gamma   90.00
#
_symmetry.space_group_name_H-M   'P 1'
#
loop_
_entity.id
_entity.type
_entity.pdbx_description
1 polymer ?
#
loop_
_entity_poly.entity_id
_entity_poly.type
_entity_poly.pdbx_seq_one_letter_code
_entity_poly.pdbx_strand_id
1 'polypeptide(L)'
;MGKALKYQKIIQQLLEEYAVIKPINWPDAEHQIISDIKDNHYQLVRMGWKNGRYHHYSIFHFDIKDGKIWVRQNRTDVDIEGELIDLGVAKNEIVLAYQFREMQAV
;
A
#
# COMPACT_ATOMS: atom_id res chain seq x y z
N MET A 1 -17.77 -2.60 -15.03
CA MET A 1 -16.33 -2.29 -14.83
C MET A 1 -15.59 -3.58 -14.51
N GLY A 2 -14.40 -3.78 -15.08
CA GLY A 2 -13.58 -4.96 -14.76
C GLY A 2 -13.08 -4.94 -13.32
N LYS A 3 -12.89 -6.12 -12.73
CA LYS A 3 -12.41 -6.32 -11.34
C LYS A 3 -11.07 -5.61 -11.07
N ALA A 4 -10.11 -5.71 -12.00
CA ALA A 4 -8.83 -5.02 -11.90
C ALA A 4 -9.03 -3.50 -11.77
N LEU A 5 -9.80 -2.88 -12.67
CA LEU A 5 -10.08 -1.44 -12.63
C LEU A 5 -10.74 -0.99 -11.32
N LYS A 6 -11.60 -1.83 -10.71
CA LYS A 6 -12.16 -1.56 -9.37
C LYS A 6 -11.04 -1.47 -8.33
N TYR A 7 -10.15 -2.45 -8.29
CA TYR A 7 -9.04 -2.47 -7.33
C TYR A 7 -8.02 -1.37 -7.57
N GLN A 8 -7.72 -1.04 -8.84
CA GLN A 8 -6.85 0.08 -9.16
C GLN A 8 -7.36 1.38 -8.53
N LYS A 9 -8.67 1.64 -8.62
CA LYS A 9 -9.31 2.82 -8.01
C LYS A 9 -9.25 2.78 -6.49
N ILE A 10 -9.58 1.64 -5.88
CA ILE A 10 -9.52 1.46 -4.42
C ILE A 10 -8.11 1.74 -3.90
N ILE A 11 -7.08 1.15 -4.53
CA ILE A 11 -5.69 1.34 -4.11
C ILE A 11 -5.26 2.80 -4.29
N GLN A 12 -5.57 3.42 -5.44
CA GLN A 12 -5.20 4.83 -5.67
C GLN A 12 -5.86 5.76 -4.65
N GLN A 13 -7.15 5.58 -4.39
CA GLN A 13 -7.87 6.34 -3.37
C GLN A 13 -7.21 6.19 -2.00
N LEU A 14 -6.91 4.95 -1.59
CA LEU A 14 -6.25 4.69 -0.30
C LEU A 14 -4.88 5.38 -0.23
N LEU A 15 -4.07 5.29 -1.28
CA LEU A 15 -2.76 5.95 -1.31
C LEU A 15 -2.88 7.49 -1.23
N GLU A 16 -3.88 8.08 -1.89
CA GLU A 16 -4.17 9.52 -1.82
C GLU A 16 -4.59 9.95 -0.41
N GLU A 17 -5.46 9.19 0.26
CA GLU A 17 -5.89 9.45 1.64
C GLU A 17 -4.71 9.39 2.61
N TYR A 18 -3.80 8.43 2.45
CA TYR A 18 -2.62 8.31 3.32
C TYR A 18 -1.48 9.26 2.94
N ALA A 19 -1.42 9.74 1.70
CA ALA A 19 -0.37 10.67 1.26
C ALA A 19 -0.43 12.01 1.98
N VAL A 20 -1.61 12.45 2.43
CA VAL A 20 -1.77 13.71 3.16
C VAL A 20 -1.42 13.62 4.65
N ILE A 21 -1.31 12.41 5.21
CA ILE A 21 -1.08 12.20 6.65
C ILE A 21 0.42 12.21 6.97
N LYS A 22 0.93 13.32 7.52
CA LYS A 22 2.34 13.43 7.91
C LYS A 22 2.58 12.99 9.36
N PRO A 23 3.71 12.30 9.66
CA PRO A 23 4.07 12.01 11.05
C PRO A 23 4.29 13.28 11.84
N ILE A 24 3.78 13.32 13.08
CA ILE A 24 3.97 14.46 13.99
C ILE A 24 5.46 14.78 14.20
N ASN A 25 6.30 13.74 14.27
CA ASN A 25 7.74 13.88 14.46
C ASN A 25 8.55 14.05 13.15
N TRP A 26 7.88 14.24 12.01
CA TRP A 26 8.52 14.50 10.71
C TRP A 26 7.52 15.18 9.75
N PRO A 27 7.08 16.41 10.05
CA PRO A 27 6.00 17.09 9.33
C PRO A 27 6.38 17.49 7.89
N ASP A 28 7.67 17.71 7.64
CA ASP A 28 8.26 18.10 6.37
C ASP A 28 8.66 16.89 5.50
N ALA A 29 8.36 15.67 5.93
CA ALA A 29 8.59 14.46 5.14
C ALA A 29 7.85 14.57 3.80
N GLU A 30 8.53 14.30 2.69
CA GLU A 30 7.90 14.22 1.39
C GLU A 30 7.17 12.89 1.24
N HIS A 31 5.97 12.92 0.66
CA HIS A 31 5.21 11.73 0.28
C HIS A 31 5.02 11.74 -1.23
N GLN A 32 5.32 10.63 -1.90
CA GLN A 32 5.11 10.45 -3.32
C GLN A 32 4.26 9.20 -3.57
N ILE A 33 3.24 9.33 -4.41
CA ILE A 33 2.50 8.21 -4.95
C ILE A 33 3.19 7.79 -6.24
N ILE A 34 3.58 6.52 -6.33
CA ILE A 34 4.16 5.92 -7.53
C ILE A 34 3.19 4.86 -8.02
N SER A 35 2.61 5.10 -9.20
CA SER A 35 1.58 4.24 -9.78
C SER A 35 1.98 3.79 -11.17
N ASP A 36 2.31 2.51 -11.31
CA ASP A 36 2.34 1.82 -12.59
C ASP A 36 0.96 1.22 -12.86
N ILE A 37 0.12 1.98 -13.54
CA ILE A 37 -1.26 1.58 -13.84
C ILE A 37 -1.30 0.42 -14.83
N LYS A 38 -0.31 0.33 -15.73
CA LYS A 38 -0.26 -0.68 -16.78
C LYS A 38 0.06 -2.05 -16.18
N ASP A 39 1.08 -2.10 -15.33
CA ASP A 39 1.58 -3.35 -14.78
C ASP A 39 1.03 -3.64 -13.36
N ASN A 40 0.21 -2.73 -12.83
CA ASN A 40 -0.51 -2.82 -11.56
C ASN A 40 0.37 -2.82 -10.31
N HIS A 41 1.33 -1.88 -10.26
CA HIS A 41 2.18 -1.66 -9.09
C HIS A 41 1.92 -0.28 -8.50
N TYR A 42 1.71 -0.23 -7.17
CA TYR A 42 1.31 1.01 -6.50
C TYR A 42 2.06 1.17 -5.18
N GLN A 43 2.65 2.34 -4.96
CA GLN A 43 3.40 2.64 -3.75
C GLN A 43 3.07 4.03 -3.22
N LEU A 44 3.07 4.16 -1.89
CA LEU A 44 3.24 5.43 -1.21
C LEU A 44 4.63 5.44 -0.60
N VAL A 45 5.51 6.31 -1.10
CA VAL A 45 6.90 6.44 -0.66
C VAL A 45 7.04 7.67 0.22
N ARG A 46 7.74 7.53 1.36
CA ARG A 46 8.19 8.64 2.19
C ARG A 46 9.67 8.89 2.00
N MET A 47 10.04 10.15 1.84
CA MET A 47 11.44 10.54 1.71
C MET A 47 11.78 11.90 2.32
N GLY A 48 13.06 12.14 2.52
CA GLY A 48 13.61 13.40 3.00
C GLY A 48 14.72 13.22 4.03
N TRP A 49 15.23 14.34 4.52
CA TRP A 49 16.24 14.35 5.59
C TRP A 49 15.57 14.38 6.96
N LYS A 50 16.03 13.52 7.87
CA LYS A 50 15.64 13.54 9.28
C LYS A 50 16.84 13.16 10.14
N ASN A 51 17.15 13.95 11.17
CA ASN A 51 18.24 13.68 12.12
C ASN A 51 19.59 13.37 11.44
N GLY A 52 19.93 14.14 10.40
CA GLY A 52 21.20 13.97 9.66
C GLY A 52 21.29 12.71 8.78
N ARG A 53 20.18 11.99 8.57
CA ARG A 53 20.11 10.83 7.68
C ARG A 53 19.06 11.06 6.60
N TYR A 54 19.38 10.66 5.37
CA TYR A 54 18.40 10.62 4.30
C TYR A 54 17.58 9.34 4.41
N HIS A 55 16.26 9.50 4.41
CA HIS A 55 15.31 8.41 4.45
C HIS A 55 14.60 8.35 3.11
N HIS A 56 14.42 7.13 2.59
CA HIS A 56 13.68 6.86 1.37
C HIS A 56 13.12 5.44 1.44
N TYR A 57 11.80 5.31 1.66
CA TYR A 57 11.17 4.00 1.85
C TYR A 57 9.68 4.01 1.54
N SER A 58 9.14 2.88 1.10
CA SER A 58 7.70 2.69 0.88
C SER A 58 6.97 2.51 2.21
N ILE A 59 5.95 3.33 2.46
CA ILE A 59 4.99 3.19 3.56
C ILE A 59 4.04 2.03 3.22
N PHE A 60 3.43 2.10 2.04
CA PHE A 60 2.58 1.06 1.48
C PHE A 60 3.13 0.63 0.13
N HIS A 61 2.93 -0.65 -0.19
CA HIS A 61 3.20 -1.20 -1.52
C HIS A 61 2.15 -2.26 -1.82
N PHE A 62 1.42 -2.09 -2.91
CA PHE A 62 0.38 -3.00 -3.41
C PHE A 62 0.68 -3.44 -4.83
N ASP A 63 0.34 -4.70 -5.14
CA ASP A 63 0.18 -5.17 -6.51
C ASP A 63 -1.27 -5.62 -6.75
N ILE A 64 -1.71 -5.60 -8.01
CA ILE A 64 -2.87 -6.41 -8.44
C ILE A 64 -2.37 -7.56 -9.31
N LYS A 65 -2.51 -8.79 -8.80
CA LYS A 65 -2.06 -10.00 -9.48
C LYS A 65 -3.07 -11.12 -9.31
N ASP A 66 -3.34 -11.87 -10.38
CA ASP A 66 -4.28 -12.99 -10.40
C ASP A 66 -5.69 -12.62 -9.88
N GLY A 67 -6.11 -11.39 -10.16
CA GLY A 67 -7.40 -10.86 -9.71
C GLY A 67 -7.49 -10.66 -8.20
N LYS A 68 -6.36 -10.45 -7.52
CA LYS A 68 -6.25 -10.19 -6.07
C LYS A 68 -5.40 -8.95 -5.79
N ILE A 69 -5.63 -8.31 -4.66
CA ILE A 69 -4.76 -7.27 -4.13
C ILE A 69 -3.69 -7.93 -3.26
N TRP A 70 -2.43 -7.75 -3.62
CA TRP A 70 -1.30 -8.21 -2.84
C TRP A 70 -0.71 -7.04 -2.06
N VAL A 71 -0.80 -7.09 -0.73
CA VAL A 71 -0.13 -6.13 0.15
C VAL A 71 1.31 -6.59 0.33
N ARG A 72 2.24 -5.92 -0.35
CA ARG A 72 3.69 -6.19 -0.30
C ARG A 72 4.34 -5.61 0.94
N GLN A 73 3.90 -4.42 1.32
CA GLN A 73 4.42 -3.70 2.47
C GLN A 73 3.30 -2.90 3.12
N ASN A 74 3.24 -3.00 4.44
CA ASN A 74 2.58 -2.03 5.31
C ASN A 74 3.61 -1.64 6.39
N ARG A 75 3.98 -0.36 6.49
CA ARG A 75 4.88 0.19 7.53
C ARG A 75 4.13 1.03 8.56
N THR A 76 2.82 0.87 8.65
CA THR A 76 1.99 1.52 9.66
C THR A 76 1.39 0.44 10.58
N ASP A 77 0.67 0.91 11.58
CA ASP A 77 -0.18 0.14 12.49
C ASP A 77 -1.62 -0.03 11.96
N VAL A 78 -1.90 0.43 10.73
CA VAL A 78 -3.22 0.35 10.09
C VAL A 78 -3.59 -1.11 9.80
N ASP A 79 -4.83 -1.48 10.12
CA ASP A 79 -5.45 -2.71 9.64
C ASP A 79 -5.84 -2.57 8.16
N ILE A 80 -4.84 -2.71 7.29
CA ILE A 80 -5.01 -2.50 5.86
C ILE A 80 -5.91 -3.57 5.21
N GLU A 81 -6.03 -4.77 5.79
CA GLU A 81 -6.99 -5.76 5.32
C GLU A 81 -8.42 -5.30 5.61
N GLY A 82 -8.67 -4.83 6.84
CA GLY A 82 -9.96 -4.29 7.26
C GLY A 82 -10.42 -3.15 6.35
N GLU A 83 -9.55 -2.18 6.07
CA GLU A 83 -9.89 -1.07 5.18
C GLU A 83 -10.22 -1.51 3.75
N LEU A 84 -9.44 -2.44 3.18
CA LEU A 84 -9.73 -2.99 1.86
C LEU A 84 -11.07 -3.73 1.85
N ILE A 85 -11.43 -4.43 2.94
CA ILE A 85 -12.74 -5.08 3.10
C ILE A 85 -13.87 -4.06 3.17
N ASP A 86 -13.70 -2.99 3.94
CA ASP A 86 -14.69 -1.90 4.07
C ASP A 86 -14.90 -1.16 2.73
N LEU A 87 -13.85 -1.06 1.92
CA LEU A 87 -13.90 -0.55 0.53
C LEU A 87 -14.47 -1.59 -0.48
N GLY A 88 -14.90 -2.76 0.00
CA GLY A 88 -15.65 -3.75 -0.75
C GLY A 88 -14.77 -4.76 -1.51
N VAL A 89 -13.55 -5.04 -1.06
CA VAL A 89 -12.72 -6.15 -1.55
C VAL A 89 -13.03 -7.39 -0.71
N ALA A 90 -13.30 -8.55 -1.34
CA ALA A 90 -13.55 -9.75 -0.55
C ALA A 90 -12.26 -10.22 0.14
N LYS A 91 -12.36 -10.69 1.38
CA LYS A 91 -11.20 -11.13 2.18
C LYS A 91 -10.31 -12.15 1.48
N ASN A 92 -10.90 -13.10 0.73
CA ASN A 92 -10.17 -14.12 -0.03
C ASN A 92 -9.44 -13.58 -1.30
N GLU A 93 -9.67 -12.32 -1.62
CA GLU A 93 -9.05 -11.57 -2.73
C GLU A 93 -7.93 -10.64 -2.25
N ILE A 94 -7.64 -10.63 -0.95
CA ILE A 94 -6.53 -9.90 -0.35
C ILE A 94 -5.44 -10.91 0.02
N VAL A 95 -4.19 -10.60 -0.28
CA VAL A 95 -3.04 -11.44 0.06
C VAL A 95 -2.00 -10.59 0.77
N LEU A 96 -1.70 -10.93 2.02
CA LEU A 96 -0.56 -10.35 2.75
C LEU A 96 0.73 -11.06 2.34
N ALA A 97 1.46 -10.49 1.38
CA ALA A 97 2.61 -11.14 0.77
C ALA A 97 3.74 -11.43 1.77
N TYR A 98 3.87 -10.60 2.80
CA TYR A 98 4.86 -10.74 3.87
C TYR A 98 4.50 -11.82 4.90
N GLN A 99 3.26 -12.31 4.93
CA GLN A 99 2.83 -13.46 5.75
C GLN A 99 2.67 -14.74 4.91
N PHE A 100 2.49 -14.59 3.60
CA PHE A 100 2.22 -15.70 2.68
C PHE A 100 3.30 -16.80 2.71
N ARG A 101 4.57 -16.45 3.02
CA ARG A 101 5.66 -17.43 3.09
C ARG A 101 5.74 -18.19 4.42
N GLU A 102 5.20 -17.66 5.51
CA GLU A 102 5.11 -18.40 6.78
C GLU A 102 4.09 -19.54 6.71
N MET A 103 3.07 -19.43 5.86
CA MET A 103 2.00 -20.43 5.72
C MET A 103 2.31 -21.59 4.76
N GLN A 104 3.40 -21.54 3.98
CA GLN A 104 3.81 -22.62 3.06
C GLN A 104 5.07 -23.36 3.53
N ALA A 105 5.56 -23.07 4.74
CA ALA A 105 6.71 -23.72 5.35
C ALA A 105 6.33 -24.82 6.36
N VAL A 106 5.08 -25.29 6.34
CA VAL A 106 4.56 -26.41 7.14
C VAL A 106 4.26 -27.60 6.24
#